data_AF-A0A7L4THG7-F1
#
_entry.id   AF-A0A7L4THG7-F1
#
_cell.length_a   1.000
_cell.length_b   1.000
_cell.length_c   1.000
_cell.angle_alpha   90.00
_cell.angle_beta   90.00
_cell.angle_gamma   90.00
#
_symmetry.space_group_name_H-M   'P 1'
#
loop_
_entity.id
_entity.type
_entity.pdbx_description
1 polymer ?
#
loop_
_entity_poly.entity_id
_entity_poly.type
_entity_poly.pdbx_seq_one_letter_code
_entity_poly.pdbx_strand_id
1 'polypeptide(L)'
;ESEFLGFTIKANAKRNKRVAHTGIKKKKQEKIKEQARLHIQSIKKSATTQNALRFNSFVLGIHNYFNRATHVNLEFSRLAYELKAFLYNRLRPVGKYGHPINPSSTYKKFYSTKVKTFEIAGVHLFPIGDVRTVNAMNFSLKLSLYTEEGRKRI
;
A
#
# COMPACT_ATOMS: atom_id res chain seq x y z
N GLU A 1 7.26 -11.71 20.03
CA GLU A 1 7.33 -10.87 18.81
C GLU A 1 7.49 -9.44 19.29
N SER A 2 8.42 -8.68 18.72
CA SER A 2 8.70 -7.31 19.14
C SER A 2 7.95 -6.34 18.21
N GLU A 3 7.62 -5.15 18.73
CA GLU A 3 6.93 -4.12 17.96
C GLU A 3 7.75 -2.84 17.90
N PHE A 4 7.88 -2.24 16.72
CA PHE A 4 8.60 -0.97 16.54
C PHE A 4 8.00 -0.17 15.39
N LEU A 5 7.70 1.12 15.61
CA LEU A 5 7.14 2.04 14.60
C LEU A 5 5.94 1.48 13.79
N GLY A 6 5.14 0.61 14.40
CA GLY A 6 3.98 -0.02 13.74
C GLY A 6 4.28 -1.29 12.95
N PHE A 7 5.53 -1.74 12.92
CA PHE A 7 5.93 -3.06 12.45
C PHE A 7 5.90 -4.07 13.58
N THR A 8 5.65 -5.33 13.24
CA THR A 8 6.00 -6.46 14.08
C THR A 8 7.27 -7.11 13.56
N ILE A 9 8.13 -7.61 14.46
CA ILE A 9 9.43 -8.21 14.12
C ILE A 9 9.62 -9.48 14.93
N LYS A 10 9.87 -10.60 14.24
CA LYS A 10 10.14 -11.90 14.84
C LYS A 10 11.29 -12.60 14.12
N ALA A 11 12.25 -13.15 14.87
CA ALA A 11 13.28 -14.01 14.30
C ALA A 11 12.75 -15.44 14.18
N ASN A 12 12.63 -15.94 12.95
CA ASN A 12 12.22 -17.32 12.67
C ASN A 12 13.40 -18.16 12.20
N ALA A 13 13.43 -19.44 12.59
CA ALA A 13 14.40 -20.38 12.06
C ALA A 13 14.09 -20.70 10.58
N LYS A 14 15.12 -20.73 9.74
CA LYS A 14 15.07 -21.14 8.33
C LYS A 14 16.30 -22.01 8.04
N ARG A 15 16.12 -23.33 8.17
CA ARG A 15 17.23 -24.30 8.18
C ARG A 15 18.25 -23.91 9.26
N ASN A 16 19.53 -23.79 8.90
CA ASN A 16 20.63 -23.49 9.82
C ASN A 16 20.81 -21.98 10.11
N LYS A 17 19.89 -21.10 9.67
CA LYS A 17 19.97 -19.65 9.91
C LYS A 17 18.66 -19.10 10.46
N ARG A 18 18.70 -17.87 10.97
CA ARG A 18 17.49 -17.12 11.37
C ARG A 18 17.18 -16.02 10.36
N VAL A 19 15.90 -15.79 10.10
CA VAL A 19 15.40 -14.74 9.20
C VAL A 19 14.38 -13.89 9.92
N ALA A 20 14.36 -12.59 9.61
CA ALA A 20 13.36 -11.69 10.14
C ALA A 20 12.03 -11.87 9.42
N HIS A 21 11.00 -12.22 10.18
CA HIS A 21 9.61 -12.10 9.76
C HIS A 21 9.10 -10.76 10.28
N THR A 22 8.68 -9.91 9.34
CA THR A 22 8.15 -8.59 9.67
C THR A 22 6.75 -8.43 9.08
N GLY A 23 5.86 -7.89 9.91
CA GLY A 23 4.46 -7.65 9.59
C GLY A 23 4.03 -6.27 10.04
N ILE A 24 2.72 -6.08 10.20
CA ILE A 24 2.11 -4.82 10.61
C ILE A 24 1.43 -5.04 11.96
N LYS A 25 1.66 -4.14 12.92
CA LYS A 25 1.02 -4.17 14.23
C LYS A 25 -0.50 -4.16 14.09
N LYS A 26 -1.21 -5.05 14.78
CA LYS A 26 -2.67 -5.19 14.73
C LYS A 26 -3.41 -3.85 14.92
N LYS A 27 -3.03 -3.06 15.93
CA LYS A 27 -3.61 -1.72 16.17
C LYS A 27 -3.40 -0.76 14.99
N LYS A 28 -2.31 -0.88 14.23
CA LYS A 28 -2.07 -0.08 13.03
C LYS A 28 -2.90 -0.59 11.86
N GLN A 29 -3.07 -1.91 11.70
CA GLN A 29 -3.95 -2.48 10.68
C GLN A 29 -5.39 -1.99 10.83
N GLU A 30 -5.94 -2.02 12.04
CA GLU A 30 -7.30 -1.51 12.30
C GLU A 30 -7.42 -0.02 11.98
N LYS A 31 -6.43 0.80 12.35
CA LYS A 31 -6.41 2.22 11.98
C LYS A 31 -6.38 2.42 10.46
N ILE A 32 -5.59 1.64 9.73
CA ILE A 32 -5.54 1.72 8.26
C ILE A 32 -6.91 1.36 7.68
N LYS A 33 -7.55 0.31 8.21
CA LYS A 33 -8.89 -0.12 7.81
C LYS A 33 -9.95 0.95 8.03
N GLU A 34 -9.93 1.60 9.19
CA GLU A 34 -10.81 2.73 9.51
C GLU A 34 -10.60 3.91 8.54
N GLN A 35 -9.35 4.31 8.32
CA GLN A 35 -9.03 5.40 7.38
C GLN A 35 -9.44 5.05 5.94
N ALA A 36 -9.21 3.82 5.50
CA ALA A 36 -9.68 3.35 4.19
C ALA A 36 -11.21 3.47 4.07
N ARG A 37 -11.96 3.08 5.10
CA ARG A 37 -13.43 3.23 5.13
C ARG A 37 -13.85 4.69 5.04
N LEU A 38 -13.18 5.60 5.74
CA LEU A 38 -13.48 7.04 5.67
C LEU A 38 -13.27 7.61 4.25
N HIS A 39 -12.18 7.23 3.58
CA HIS A 39 -11.95 7.64 2.19
C HIS A 39 -13.02 7.06 1.24
N ILE A 40 -13.39 5.78 1.40
CA ILE A 40 -14.44 5.15 0.59
C ILE A 40 -15.79 5.84 0.80
N GLN A 41 -16.14 6.19 2.05
CA GLN A 41 -17.35 6.93 2.37
C GLN A 41 -17.34 8.33 1.77
N SER A 42 -16.18 9.01 1.80
CA SER A 42 -16.01 10.34 1.19
C SER A 42 -16.25 10.30 -0.32
N ILE A 43 -15.74 9.27 -1.00
CA ILE A 43 -16.02 9.05 -2.43
C ILE A 43 -17.51 8.78 -2.67
N LYS A 44 -18.16 7.94 -1.84
CA LYS A 44 -19.59 7.66 -1.97
C LYS A 44 -20.44 8.93 -1.81
N LYS A 45 -20.06 9.82 -0.88
CA LYS A 45 -20.74 11.11 -0.65
C LYS A 45 -20.52 12.08 -1.80
N SER A 46 -19.32 12.11 -2.37
CA SER A 46 -18.95 12.99 -3.48
C SER A 46 -17.91 12.31 -4.38
N ALA A 47 -18.38 11.80 -5.52
CA ALA A 47 -17.60 11.02 -6.46
C ALA A 47 -16.76 11.91 -7.38
N THR A 48 -15.84 12.67 -6.79
CA THR A 48 -14.97 13.61 -7.48
C THR A 48 -13.59 13.03 -7.71
N THR A 49 -12.90 13.54 -8.74
CA THR A 49 -11.48 13.27 -9.01
C THR A 49 -10.62 13.53 -7.76
N GLN A 50 -10.90 14.60 -7.02
CA GLN A 50 -10.15 14.94 -5.80
C GLN A 50 -10.25 13.85 -4.73
N ASN A 51 -11.45 13.31 -4.48
CA ASN A 51 -11.63 12.25 -3.49
C ASN A 51 -11.00 10.92 -3.94
N ALA A 52 -11.05 10.61 -5.24
CA ALA A 52 -10.33 9.47 -5.80
C ALA A 52 -8.81 9.61 -5.64
N LEU A 53 -8.26 10.79 -5.93
CA LEU A 53 -6.83 11.08 -5.76
C LEU A 53 -6.39 11.06 -4.29
N ARG A 54 -7.24 11.51 -3.36
CA ARG A 54 -7.00 11.40 -1.91
C ARG A 54 -6.90 9.94 -1.47
N PHE A 55 -7.83 9.09 -1.93
CA PHE A 55 -7.76 7.65 -1.67
C PHE A 55 -6.47 7.04 -2.24
N ASN A 56 -6.12 7.38 -3.48
CA ASN A 56 -4.88 6.90 -4.12
C ASN A 56 -3.63 7.34 -3.36
N SER A 57 -3.59 8.58 -2.90
CA SER A 57 -2.48 9.11 -2.11
C SER A 57 -2.34 8.37 -0.77
N PHE A 58 -3.47 8.08 -0.11
CA PHE A 58 -3.51 7.28 1.10
C PHE A 58 -2.96 5.86 0.85
N VAL A 59 -3.44 5.16 -0.18
CA VAL A 59 -2.98 3.80 -0.53
C VAL A 59 -1.48 3.78 -0.84
N LEU A 60 -1.00 4.71 -1.67
CA LEU A 60 0.41 4.80 -2.01
C LEU A 60 1.27 5.11 -0.78
N GLY A 61 0.79 5.97 0.13
CA GLY A 61 1.48 6.30 1.38
C GLY A 61 1.66 5.10 2.30
N ILE A 62 0.59 4.33 2.56
CA ILE A 62 0.66 3.14 3.41
C ILE A 62 1.50 2.03 2.77
N HIS A 63 1.43 1.86 1.44
CA HIS A 63 2.30 0.93 0.71
C HIS A 63 3.76 1.32 0.86
N ASN A 64 4.11 2.58 0.62
CA ASN A 64 5.49 3.05 0.74
C ASN A 64 6.02 2.95 2.16
N TYR A 65 5.18 3.17 3.17
CA TYR A 65 5.60 3.02 4.56
C TYR A 65 5.90 1.56 4.90
N PHE A 66 5.00 0.63 4.56
CA PHE A 66 5.10 -0.76 5.00
C PHE A 66 5.75 -1.74 4.02
N ASN A 67 6.09 -1.33 2.79
CA ASN A 67 6.67 -2.24 1.78
C ASN A 67 8.01 -2.89 2.17
N ARG A 68 8.69 -2.44 3.24
CA ARG A 68 9.86 -3.14 3.80
C ARG A 68 9.51 -4.31 4.73
N ALA A 69 8.23 -4.49 5.08
CA ALA A 69 7.79 -5.66 5.82
C ALA A 69 7.78 -6.91 4.92
N THR A 70 8.39 -8.01 5.38
CA THR A 70 8.56 -9.23 4.58
C THR A 70 7.24 -9.91 4.26
N HIS A 71 6.22 -9.74 5.12
CA HIS A 71 4.88 -10.29 4.92
C HIS A 71 3.84 -9.21 4.54
N VAL A 72 4.29 -8.03 4.07
CA VAL A 72 3.40 -6.91 3.71
C VAL A 72 2.30 -7.33 2.73
N ASN A 73 2.63 -8.15 1.74
CA ASN A 73 1.67 -8.60 0.73
C ASN A 73 0.52 -9.40 1.35
N LEU A 74 0.82 -10.29 2.30
CA LEU A 74 -0.19 -11.10 2.99
C LEU A 74 -1.10 -10.23 3.87
N GLU A 75 -0.50 -9.31 4.64
CA GLU A 75 -1.26 -8.42 5.53
C GLU A 75 -2.20 -7.49 4.75
N PHE A 76 -1.71 -6.89 3.66
CA PHE A 76 -2.54 -6.02 2.81
C PHE A 76 -3.55 -6.80 1.95
N SER A 77 -3.25 -8.05 1.58
CA SER A 77 -4.22 -8.93 0.90
C SER A 77 -5.40 -9.26 1.81
N ARG A 78 -5.14 -9.57 3.09
CA ARG A 78 -6.19 -9.77 4.10
C ARG A 78 -7.03 -8.51 4.29
N LEU A 79 -6.36 -7.35 4.46
CA LEU A 79 -7.04 -6.07 4.58
C LEU A 79 -7.92 -5.75 3.37
N ALA A 80 -7.41 -5.99 2.16
CA ALA A 80 -8.17 -5.78 0.92
C ALA A 80 -9.38 -6.72 0.83
N TYR A 81 -9.24 -7.98 1.26
CA TYR A 81 -10.35 -8.93 1.32
C TYR A 81 -11.45 -8.45 2.28
N GLU A 82 -11.09 -8.02 3.49
CA GLU A 82 -12.04 -7.50 4.48
C GLU A 82 -12.77 -6.24 4.00
N LEU A 83 -12.08 -5.38 3.24
CA LEU A 83 -12.67 -4.16 2.69
C LEU A 83 -13.40 -4.37 1.37
N LYS A 84 -13.24 -5.53 0.70
CA LYS A 84 -13.74 -5.79 -0.65
C LYS A 84 -15.24 -5.56 -0.78
N ALA A 85 -16.02 -6.18 0.10
CA ALA A 85 -17.48 -6.06 0.07
C ALA A 85 -17.94 -4.62 0.36
N PHE A 86 -17.31 -3.97 1.33
CA PHE A 86 -17.61 -2.58 1.69
C PHE A 86 -17.29 -1.61 0.54
N LEU A 87 -16.10 -1.72 -0.05
CA LEU A 87 -15.67 -0.96 -1.20
C LEU A 87 -16.65 -1.14 -2.37
N TYR A 88 -16.96 -2.39 -2.72
CA TYR A 88 -17.83 -2.70 -3.85
C TYR A 88 -19.23 -2.13 -3.67
N ASN A 89 -19.87 -2.38 -2.51
CA ASN A 89 -21.23 -1.92 -2.26
C ASN A 89 -21.35 -0.40 -2.20
N ARG A 90 -20.31 0.29 -1.71
CA ARG A 90 -20.30 1.76 -1.65
C ARG A 90 -19.97 2.40 -3.00
N LEU A 91 -19.08 1.81 -3.79
CA LEU A 91 -18.61 2.45 -5.02
C LEU A 91 -19.36 2.02 -6.29
N ARG A 92 -20.01 0.85 -6.30
CA ARG A 92 -20.89 0.40 -7.40
C ARG A 92 -21.86 1.48 -7.92
N PRO A 93 -22.58 2.23 -7.07
CA PRO A 93 -23.54 3.24 -7.55
C PRO A 93 -22.89 4.54 -8.09
N VAL A 94 -21.59 4.75 -7.87
CA VAL A 94 -20.92 6.03 -8.18
C VAL A 94 -19.69 5.88 -9.07
N GLY A 95 -19.37 4.66 -9.49
CA GLY A 95 -18.15 4.33 -10.22
C GLY A 95 -18.30 3.10 -11.09
N LYS A 96 -17.34 2.92 -12.00
CA LYS A 96 -17.29 1.75 -12.89
C LYS A 96 -16.34 0.72 -12.32
N TYR A 97 -16.79 -0.52 -12.16
CA TYR A 97 -15.95 -1.62 -11.70
C TYR A 97 -15.45 -2.44 -12.88
N GLY A 98 -14.13 -2.52 -13.08
CA GLY A 98 -13.56 -3.18 -14.24
C GLY A 98 -12.04 -3.25 -14.20
N HIS A 99 -11.45 -3.80 -15.26
CA HIS A 99 -10.00 -3.73 -15.45
C HIS A 99 -9.62 -2.30 -15.84
N PRO A 100 -8.53 -1.73 -15.30
CA PRO A 100 -8.05 -0.43 -15.71
C PRO A 100 -7.72 -0.39 -17.21
N ILE A 101 -8.46 0.41 -17.97
CA ILE A 101 -8.20 0.67 -19.39
C ILE A 101 -7.52 2.04 -19.47
N ASN A 102 -6.32 2.08 -20.05
CA ASN A 102 -5.51 3.31 -20.15
C ASN A 102 -5.37 4.09 -18.84
N PRO A 103 -4.95 3.46 -17.73
CA PRO A 103 -4.80 4.18 -16.47
C PRO A 103 -3.62 5.15 -16.52
N SER A 104 -3.56 6.05 -15.54
CA SER A 104 -2.48 7.05 -15.43
C SER A 104 -1.09 6.41 -15.41
N SER A 105 -0.07 7.18 -15.84
CA SER A 105 1.33 6.75 -15.79
C SER A 105 1.74 6.27 -14.39
N THR A 106 1.30 6.98 -13.34
CA THR A 106 1.51 6.60 -11.94
C THR A 106 0.91 5.24 -11.62
N TYR A 107 -0.31 4.94 -12.10
CA TYR A 107 -0.93 3.64 -11.87
C TYR A 107 -0.08 2.52 -12.50
N LYS A 108 0.31 2.67 -13.78
CA LYS A 108 1.11 1.69 -14.52
C LYS A 108 2.48 1.43 -13.87
N LYS A 109 3.05 2.45 -13.21
CA LYS A 109 4.33 2.35 -12.50
C LYS A 109 4.26 1.45 -11.28
N PHE A 110 3.18 1.51 -10.51
CA PHE A 110 3.09 0.86 -9.20
C PHE A 110 2.20 -0.39 -9.17
N TYR A 111 1.20 -0.48 -10.05
CA TYR A 111 0.14 -1.49 -9.95
C TYR A 111 -0.12 -2.23 -11.25
N SER A 112 -0.62 -3.46 -11.13
CA SER A 112 -1.01 -4.28 -12.26
C SER A 112 -2.38 -3.90 -12.82
N THR A 113 -2.50 -3.79 -14.14
CA THR A 113 -3.81 -3.61 -14.82
C THR A 113 -4.63 -4.89 -14.91
N LYS A 114 -4.05 -6.04 -14.51
CA LYS A 114 -4.75 -7.34 -14.52
C LYS A 114 -5.79 -7.46 -13.40
N VAL A 115 -5.72 -6.61 -12.38
CA VAL A 115 -6.66 -6.66 -11.24
C VAL A 115 -7.79 -5.66 -11.48
N LYS A 116 -9.03 -6.06 -11.22
CA LYS A 116 -10.18 -5.17 -11.31
C LYS A 116 -10.15 -4.14 -10.20
N THR A 117 -10.49 -2.89 -10.52
CA THR A 117 -10.63 -1.79 -9.58
C THR A 117 -11.82 -0.90 -9.96
N PHE A 118 -12.09 0.10 -9.15
CA PHE A 118 -13.06 1.14 -9.47
C PHE A 118 -12.41 2.29 -10.23
N GLU A 119 -13.10 2.78 -11.24
CA GLU A 119 -12.86 4.08 -11.86
C GLU A 119 -13.90 5.08 -11.31
N ILE A 120 -13.41 6.19 -10.75
CA ILE A 120 -14.19 7.27 -10.17
C ILE A 120 -13.80 8.56 -10.87
N ALA A 121 -14.74 9.20 -11.58
CA ALA A 121 -14.50 10.45 -12.30
C ALA A 121 -13.21 10.45 -13.15
N GLY A 122 -13.01 9.39 -13.95
CA GLY A 122 -11.82 9.20 -14.81
C GLY A 122 -10.56 8.71 -14.08
N VAL A 123 -10.59 8.54 -12.76
CA VAL A 123 -9.44 8.11 -11.96
C VAL A 123 -9.62 6.67 -11.50
N HIS A 124 -8.67 5.82 -11.85
CA HIS A 124 -8.59 4.44 -11.38
C HIS A 124 -8.08 4.40 -9.93
N LEU A 125 -8.80 3.72 -9.05
CA LEU A 125 -8.41 3.57 -7.65
C LEU A 125 -7.26 2.57 -7.49
N PHE A 126 -6.28 2.94 -6.67
CA PHE A 126 -5.14 2.09 -6.36
C PHE A 126 -5.58 0.89 -5.50
N PRO A 127 -5.27 -0.35 -5.92
CA PRO A 127 -5.67 -1.55 -5.18
C PRO A 127 -4.91 -1.67 -3.85
N ILE A 128 -5.65 -1.73 -2.74
CA ILE A 128 -5.07 -1.84 -1.38
C ILE A 128 -4.17 -3.07 -1.23
N GLY A 129 -4.51 -4.19 -1.88
CA GLY A 129 -3.79 -5.46 -1.75
C GLY A 129 -2.56 -5.63 -2.65
N ASP A 130 -2.37 -4.78 -3.67
CA ASP A 130 -1.27 -4.92 -4.63
C ASP A 130 -0.02 -4.18 -4.13
N VAL A 131 0.54 -4.68 -3.04
CA VAL A 131 1.80 -4.19 -2.47
C VAL A 131 2.88 -5.24 -2.64
N ARG A 132 4.06 -4.80 -3.07
CA ARG A 132 5.25 -5.63 -3.22
C ARG A 132 6.25 -5.32 -2.13
N THR A 133 6.87 -6.37 -1.60
CA THR A 133 7.98 -6.22 -0.66
C THR A 133 9.18 -5.63 -1.39
N VAL A 134 9.80 -4.61 -0.79
CA VAL A 134 11.08 -4.05 -1.20
C VAL A 134 12.13 -4.48 -0.19
N ASN A 135 13.20 -5.10 -0.68
CA ASN A 135 14.28 -5.56 0.19
C ASN A 135 14.94 -4.37 0.88
N ALA A 136 15.03 -4.43 2.21
CA ALA A 136 15.82 -3.50 3.00
C ALA A 136 17.29 -3.86 2.87
N MET A 137 17.97 -3.26 1.89
CA MET A 137 19.41 -3.43 1.69
C MET A 137 20.18 -2.63 2.75
N ASN A 138 21.36 -3.11 3.12
CA ASN A 138 22.26 -2.37 4.00
C ASN A 138 22.62 -1.01 3.40
N PHE A 139 22.86 -0.04 4.28
CA PHE A 139 23.32 1.28 3.88
C PHE A 139 24.69 1.19 3.16
N SER A 140 24.83 1.89 2.04
CA SER A 140 26.12 1.98 1.37
C SER A 140 27.01 2.99 2.09
N LEU A 141 28.18 2.55 2.56
CA LEU A 141 29.16 3.43 3.21
C LEU A 141 29.62 4.59 2.30
N LYS A 142 29.52 4.43 0.97
CA LYS A 142 29.87 5.47 -0.01
C LYS A 142 28.79 6.56 -0.17
N LEU A 143 27.57 6.32 0.32
CA LEU A 143 26.45 7.24 0.20
C LEU A 143 26.35 8.13 1.45
N SER A 144 27.36 8.95 1.73
CA SER A 144 27.37 9.83 2.90
C SER A 144 27.00 11.28 2.53
N LEU A 145 26.07 11.87 3.28
CA LEU A 145 25.77 13.32 3.16
C LEU A 145 26.96 14.20 3.55
N TYR A 146 27.91 13.65 4.30
CA TYR A 146 29.07 14.38 4.82
C TYR A 146 30.27 14.39 3.86
N THR A 147 30.32 13.51 2.86
CA THR A 147 31.36 13.51 1.83
C THR A 147 30.85 14.09 0.51
N GLU A 148 31.72 14.79 -0.24
CA GLU A 148 31.35 15.33 -1.55
C GLU A 148 30.94 14.23 -2.53
N GLU A 149 31.68 13.12 -2.55
CA GLU A 149 31.37 11.96 -3.40
C GLU A 149 30.01 11.36 -3.09
N GLY A 150 29.64 11.31 -1.79
CA GLY A 150 28.34 10.80 -1.36
C GLY A 150 27.21 11.74 -1.75
N ARG A 151 27.38 13.05 -1.58
CA ARG A 151 26.40 14.07 -2.01
C ARG A 151 26.13 14.05 -3.51
N LYS A 152 27.12 13.75 -4.35
CA LYS A 152 26.95 13.61 -5.82
C LYS A 152 26.12 12.39 -6.25
N ARG A 153 25.87 11.42 -5.36
CA ARG A 153 25.17 10.16 -5.66
C ARG A 153 23.72 10.12 -5.15
N ILE A 154 23.29 11.16 -4.47
CA ILE A 154 21.91 11.34 -3.98
C ILE A 154 21.12 12.11 -5.04
#